data_AF-A0A3B8Z756-F1
#
_entry.id   AF-A0A3B8Z756-F1
#
_cell.length_a   1.000
_cell.length_b   1.000
_cell.length_c   1.000
_cell.angle_alpha   90.00
_cell.angle_beta   90.00
_cell.angle_gamma   90.00
#
_symmetry.space_group_name_H-M   'P 1'
#
loop_
_entity.id
_entity.type
_entity.pdbx_description
1 polymer ?
#
loop_
_entity_poly.entity_id
_entity_poly.type
_entity_poly.pdbx_seq_one_letter_code
_entity_poly.pdbx_strand_id
1 'polypeptide(L)'
;KLLIAVISCLVLVACETTDRPPFRRMTELELQAYNQTVELPSMVYCFEEVRTGSFIKKKYCFTLLEIASAINDNAHTLGNLNYGG
;
A
#
# COMPACT_ATOMS: atom_id res chain seq x y z
N LYS A 1 36.07 -10.46 -20.00
CA LYS A 1 36.05 -9.22 -19.17
C LYS A 1 34.79 -8.39 -19.43
N LEU A 2 34.45 -8.08 -20.69
CA LEU A 2 33.20 -7.37 -21.05
C LEU A 2 31.91 -8.08 -20.56
N LEU A 3 31.86 -9.41 -20.67
CA LEU A 3 30.70 -10.21 -20.25
C LEU A 3 30.37 -10.08 -18.75
N ILE A 4 31.39 -9.93 -17.90
CA ILE A 4 31.20 -9.80 -16.45
C ILE A 4 30.59 -8.43 -16.11
N ALA A 5 31.00 -7.38 -16.83
CA ALA A 5 30.45 -6.04 -16.67
C ALA A 5 28.96 -5.99 -17.11
N VAL A 6 28.61 -6.67 -18.19
CA VAL A 6 27.21 -6.74 -18.67
C VAL A 6 26.31 -7.48 -17.68
N ILE A 7 26.79 -8.59 -17.11
CA ILE A 7 26.04 -9.36 -16.10
C ILE A 7 25.85 -8.53 -14.82
N SER A 8 26.85 -7.76 -14.41
CA SER A 8 26.76 -6.90 -13.21
C SER A 8 25.75 -5.76 -13.37
N CYS A 9 25.56 -5.22 -14.58
CA CYS A 9 24.56 -4.19 -14.83
C CYS A 9 23.12 -4.72 -14.81
N LEU A 10 22.89 -5.99 -15.15
CA LEU A 10 21.55 -6.59 -15.18
C LEU A 10 20.96 -6.81 -13.78
N VAL A 11 21.80 -6.97 -12.75
CA VAL A 11 21.33 -7.18 -11.36
C VAL A 11 20.79 -5.89 -10.73
N LEU A 12 21.24 -4.71 -11.20
CA LEU A 12 20.84 -3.41 -10.64
C LEU A 12 19.46 -2.93 -11.11
N VAL A 13 18.91 -3.50 -12.20
CA VAL A 13 17.58 -3.14 -12.72
C VAL A 13 16.44 -3.74 -11.89
N ALA A 14 16.72 -4.68 -10.99
CA ALA A 14 15.71 -5.31 -10.14
C ALA A 14 15.30 -4.47 -8.91
N CYS A 15 16.04 -3.40 -8.60
CA CYS A 15 15.57 -2.40 -7.64
C CYS A 15 14.59 -1.45 -8.34
N GLU A 16 13.39 -1.94 -8.62
CA GLU A 16 12.24 -1.07 -8.91
C GLU A 16 11.96 -0.26 -7.64
N THR A 17 12.51 0.97 -7.58
CA THR A 17 12.13 1.95 -6.57
C THR A 17 10.76 2.48 -6.96
N THR A 18 9.71 1.71 -6.65
CA THR A 18 8.38 2.32 -6.55
C THR A 18 8.50 3.42 -5.49
N ASP A 19 8.03 4.63 -5.78
CA ASP A 19 8.08 5.77 -4.83
C ASP A 19 7.40 5.48 -3.49
N ARG A 20 6.66 4.36 -3.41
CA ARG A 20 6.00 3.88 -2.21
C ARG A 20 6.45 2.47 -1.87
N PRO A 21 6.82 2.20 -0.59
CA PRO A 21 7.06 0.84 -0.11
C PRO A 21 5.88 -0.09 -0.42
N PRO A 22 6.11 -1.40 -0.60
CA PRO A 22 5.05 -2.36 -0.89
C PRO A 22 4.23 -2.69 0.37
N PHE A 23 3.50 -1.72 0.93
CA PHE A 23 2.74 -1.82 2.18
C PHE A 23 1.79 -3.03 2.25
N ARG A 24 1.28 -3.47 1.10
CA ARG A 24 0.45 -4.68 1.01
C ARG A 24 1.15 -5.94 1.49
N ARG A 25 2.47 -6.02 1.30
CA ARG A 25 3.31 -7.17 1.69
C ARG A 25 3.84 -7.07 3.13
N MET A 26 3.65 -5.93 3.79
CA MET A 26 4.06 -5.73 5.18
C MET A 26 3.08 -6.41 6.15
N THR A 27 3.64 -6.99 7.19
CA THR A 27 2.96 -7.43 8.41
C THR A 27 2.46 -6.22 9.19
N GLU A 28 1.56 -6.47 10.14
CA GLU A 28 1.04 -5.41 11.03
C GLU A 28 2.17 -4.72 11.81
N LEU A 29 3.14 -5.50 12.28
CA LEU A 29 4.28 -4.98 13.04
C LEU A 29 5.19 -4.09 12.19
N GLU A 30 5.46 -4.50 10.96
CA GLU A 30 6.25 -3.70 10.00
C GLU A 30 5.53 -2.40 9.63
N LEU A 31 4.20 -2.45 9.45
CA LEU A 31 3.40 -1.26 9.17
C LEU A 31 3.36 -0.30 10.36
N GLN A 32 3.25 -0.84 11.59
CA GLN A 32 3.33 -0.04 12.81
C GLN A 32 4.70 0.63 12.95
N ALA A 33 5.78 -0.12 12.74
CA ALA A 33 7.13 0.43 12.78
C ALA A 33 7.32 1.55 11.75
N TYR A 34 6.83 1.36 10.52
CA TYR A 34 6.81 2.42 9.51
C TYR A 34 6.03 3.66 9.99
N ASN A 35 4.81 3.48 10.50
CA ASN A 35 3.96 4.58 10.95
C ASN A 35 4.58 5.39 12.10
N GLN A 36 5.42 4.79 12.95
CA GLN A 36 6.15 5.50 13.99
C GLN A 36 7.24 6.44 13.45
N THR A 37 7.68 6.25 12.19
CA THR A 37 8.76 7.03 11.58
C THR A 37 8.30 8.18 10.69
N VAL A 38 6.99 8.28 10.43
CA VAL A 38 6.41 9.26 9.51
C VAL A 38 5.41 10.18 10.22
N GLU A 39 5.13 11.33 9.62
CA GLU A 39 4.11 12.24 10.12
C GLU A 39 2.70 11.65 9.97
N LEU A 40 1.76 12.14 10.77
CA LEU A 40 0.36 11.69 10.77
C LEU A 40 -0.25 11.57 9.35
N PRO A 41 -0.16 12.57 8.45
CA PRO A 41 -0.79 12.46 7.12
C PRO A 41 -0.21 11.33 6.26
N SER A 42 1.03 10.92 6.54
CA SER A 42 1.77 9.90 5.80
C SER A 42 1.70 8.51 6.42
N MET A 43 1.08 8.37 7.60
CA MET A 43 0.79 7.06 8.20
C MET A 43 -0.11 6.25 7.29
N VAL A 44 0.17 4.96 7.14
CA VAL A 44 -0.51 4.03 6.24
C VAL A 44 -1.38 3.05 7.02
N TYR A 45 -2.59 2.83 6.52
CA TYR A 45 -3.54 1.83 7.01
C TYR A 45 -3.97 0.90 5.88
N CYS A 46 -4.07 -0.39 6.17
CA CYS A 46 -4.48 -1.40 5.21
C CYS A 46 -5.81 -2.07 5.63
N PHE A 47 -6.70 -2.29 4.66
CA PHE A 47 -8.00 -2.91 4.82
C PHE A 47 -8.08 -4.20 4.00
N GLU A 48 -8.69 -5.24 4.56
CA GLU A 48 -9.06 -6.45 3.81
C GLU A 48 -10.50 -6.33 3.29
N GLU A 49 -10.70 -6.63 2.01
CA GLU A 49 -12.02 -6.67 1.40
C GLU A 49 -12.78 -7.91 1.86
N VAL A 50 -13.92 -7.69 2.52
CA VAL A 50 -14.78 -8.75 3.04
C VAL A 50 -15.91 -9.05 2.05
N ARG A 51 -15.58 -9.34 0.78
CA ARG A 51 -16.61 -9.72 -0.21
C ARG A 51 -17.09 -11.15 0.05
N THR A 52 -18.39 -11.32 0.23
CA THR A 52 -19.06 -12.61 0.52
C THR A 52 -19.02 -13.63 -0.62
N GLY A 53 -18.61 -13.22 -1.84
CA GLY A 53 -18.60 -14.08 -3.04
C GLY A 53 -17.22 -14.39 -3.63
N SER A 54 -16.12 -13.85 -3.09
CA SER A 54 -14.77 -14.08 -3.62
C SER A 54 -13.88 -14.75 -2.57
N PHE A 55 -13.29 -15.89 -2.93
CA PHE A 55 -12.26 -16.54 -2.11
C PHE A 55 -10.92 -15.79 -2.14
N ILE A 56 -10.73 -14.87 -3.09
CA ILE A 56 -9.53 -14.06 -3.19
C ILE A 56 -9.71 -12.84 -2.29
N LYS A 57 -8.99 -12.83 -1.16
CA LYS A 57 -8.89 -11.66 -0.29
C LYS A 57 -8.06 -10.57 -0.96
N LYS A 58 -8.63 -9.38 -1.08
CA LYS A 58 -7.90 -8.19 -1.55
C LYS A 58 -7.52 -7.33 -0.36
N LYS A 59 -6.29 -6.84 -0.33
CA LYS A 59 -5.76 -5.92 0.69
C LYS A 59 -5.44 -4.60 0.01
N TYR A 60 -6.04 -3.52 0.51
CA TYR A 60 -5.83 -2.15 0.03
C TYR A 60 -5.16 -1.34 1.12
N CYS A 61 -4.19 -0.50 0.77
CA CYS A 61 -3.46 0.32 1.73
C CYS A 61 -3.48 1.77 1.29
N PHE A 62 -3.74 2.69 2.21
CA PHE A 62 -3.88 4.12 1.97
C PHE A 62 -3.21 4.92 3.08
N THR A 63 -2.73 6.12 2.78
CA THR A 63 -2.30 7.06 3.82
C THR A 63 -3.50 7.69 4.52
N LEU A 64 -3.30 8.23 5.73
CA LEU A 64 -4.36 8.99 6.41
C LEU A 64 -4.82 10.20 5.59
N LEU A 65 -3.93 10.87 4.85
CA LEU A 65 -4.31 11.94 3.94
C LEU A 65 -5.22 11.45 2.82
N GLU A 66 -4.91 10.31 2.21
CA GLU A 66 -5.72 9.71 1.14
C GLU A 66 -7.10 9.28 1.66
N ILE A 67 -7.15 8.72 2.87
CA ILE A 67 -8.42 8.37 3.53
C ILE A 67 -9.24 9.63 3.79
N ALA A 68 -8.62 10.68 4.33
CA ALA A 68 -9.30 11.95 4.61
C ALA A 68 -9.82 12.62 3.33
N SER A 69 -9.02 12.64 2.25
CA SER A 69 -9.43 13.16 0.94
C SER A 69 -10.59 12.35 0.39
N ALA A 70 -10.49 11.01 0.41
CA ALA A 70 -11.54 10.14 -0.08
C ALA A 70 -12.85 10.36 0.70
N ILE A 71 -12.80 10.53 2.02
CA ILE A 71 -13.96 10.87 2.84
C ILE A 71 -14.53 12.22 2.47
N ASN A 72 -13.69 13.24 2.30
CA ASN A 72 -14.14 14.58 1.94
C ASN A 72 -14.84 14.59 0.57
N ASP A 73 -14.24 13.93 -0.42
CA ASP A 73 -14.73 13.87 -1.79
C ASP A 73 -16.00 12.99 -1.91
N ASN A 74 -16.14 12.01 -1.03
CA ASN A 74 -17.24 11.05 -0.99
C ASN A 74 -18.11 11.20 0.27
N ALA A 75 -18.13 12.39 0.90
CA ALA A 75 -18.81 12.62 2.18
C ALA A 75 -20.32 12.31 2.09
N HIS A 76 -20.91 12.55 0.92
CA HIS A 76 -22.31 12.21 0.63
C HIS A 76 -22.58 10.71 0.49
N THR A 77 -21.54 9.89 0.36
CA THR A 77 -21.61 8.43 0.17
C THR A 77 -20.85 7.69 1.28
N LEU A 78 -20.68 8.30 2.45
CA LEU A 78 -20.08 7.64 3.64
C LEU A 78 -20.81 6.34 4.01
N GLY A 79 -22.11 6.22 3.68
CA GLY A 79 -22.88 4.97 3.78
C GLY A 79 -22.50 3.88 2.76
N ASN A 80 -21.74 4.23 1.71
CA ASN A 80 -21.29 3.35 0.64
C ASN A 80 -19.81 2.99 0.73
N LEU A 81 -19.04 3.53 1.69
CA LEU A 81 -17.77 2.93 2.14
C LEU A 81 -18.07 1.70 3.00
N ASN A 82 -18.98 0.87 2.52
CA ASN A 82 -19.21 -0.46 3.00
C ASN A 82 -18.15 -1.32 2.31
N TYR A 83 -17.09 -1.68 3.04
CA TYR A 83 -16.16 -2.74 2.63
C TYR A 83 -16.85 -4.11 2.74
N GLY A 84 -18.02 -4.23 2.09
CA GLY A 84 -19.06 -5.22 2.34
C GLY A 84 -20.37 -4.88 1.61
N GLY A 85 -20.28 -4.56 0.30
CA GLY A 85 -21.42 -4.33 -0.61
C GLY A 85 -21.14 -4.83 -2.02
#